data_AF-A0A3N5QH36-F1
#
_entry.id   AF-A0A3N5QH36-F1
#
_cell.length_a   1.000
_cell.length_b   1.000
_cell.length_c   1.000
_cell.angle_alpha   90.00
_cell.angle_beta   90.00
_cell.angle_gamma   90.00
#
_symmetry.space_group_name_H-M   'P 1'
#
loop_
_entity.id
_entity.type
_entity.pdbx_description
1 polymer ?
#
loop_
_entity_poly.entity_id
_entity_poly.type
_entity_poly.pdbx_seq_one_letter_code
_entity_poly.pdbx_strand_id
1 'polypeptide(L)'
;MSNTQPILIYLLIFLALSIVLKLFGVIEVSGSELLGYAFIFYGITMVYISFSKNQPAILFFGSSFFLTGLLLFLISNFEFSNDYELIFPAVLLILGINFLMLYFHNTTKKKFLAISITAILSAVVVIILIDTITFENFFISIQNIALKYWPIVLIAAGLLILLSFEFKRK
;
A
#
# COMPACT_ATOMS: atom_id res chain seq x y z
N MET A 1 0.51 -25.93 -10.29
CA MET A 1 -0.26 -24.73 -10.66
C MET A 1 -0.53 -23.95 -9.39
N SER A 2 -0.02 -22.72 -9.31
CA SER A 2 0.15 -21.96 -8.06
C SER A 2 -1.18 -21.49 -7.47
N ASN A 3 -1.29 -21.53 -6.14
CA ASN A 3 -2.45 -21.17 -5.30
C ASN A 3 -2.81 -19.65 -5.33
N THR A 4 -2.55 -18.97 -6.44
CA THR A 4 -2.72 -17.52 -6.65
C THR A 4 -4.11 -17.13 -7.15
N GLN A 5 -4.83 -18.08 -7.76
CA GLN A 5 -6.20 -17.87 -8.23
C GLN A 5 -7.16 -17.41 -7.12
N PRO A 6 -7.19 -17.99 -5.90
CA PRO A 6 -8.08 -17.51 -4.86
C PRO A 6 -7.79 -16.07 -4.43
N ILE A 7 -6.53 -15.65 -4.41
CA ILE A 7 -6.13 -14.28 -4.01
C ILE A 7 -6.66 -13.25 -5.01
N LEU A 8 -6.52 -13.51 -6.32
CA LEU A 8 -7.05 -12.64 -7.36
C LEU A 8 -8.59 -12.57 -7.31
N ILE A 9 -9.25 -13.69 -6.99
CA ILE A 9 -10.70 -13.73 -6.81
C ILE A 9 -11.11 -12.88 -5.61
N TYR A 10 -10.42 -13.01 -4.45
CA TYR A 10 -10.71 -12.16 -3.28
C TYR A 10 -10.48 -10.68 -3.54
N LEU A 11 -9.42 -10.34 -4.29
CA LEU A 11 -9.16 -8.97 -4.73
C LEU A 11 -10.30 -8.43 -5.60
N LEU A 12 -10.74 -9.21 -6.59
CA LEU A 12 -11.85 -8.83 -7.47
C LEU A 12 -13.15 -8.65 -6.69
N ILE A 13 -13.44 -9.54 -5.74
CA ILE A 13 -14.60 -9.42 -4.86
C ILE A 13 -14.51 -8.14 -4.01
N PHE A 14 -13.34 -7.88 -3.41
CA PHE A 14 -13.12 -6.66 -2.62
C PHE A 14 -13.30 -5.39 -3.45
N LEU A 15 -12.74 -5.33 -4.66
CA LEU A 15 -12.90 -4.19 -5.56
C LEU A 15 -14.34 -4.02 -6.03
N ALA A 16 -15.01 -5.10 -6.41
CA ALA A 16 -16.41 -5.08 -6.82
C ALA A 16 -17.32 -4.58 -5.69
N LEU A 17 -17.14 -5.11 -4.47
CA LEU A 17 -17.89 -4.68 -3.29
C LEU A 17 -17.64 -3.21 -2.96
N SER A 18 -16.39 -2.75 -3.06
CA SER A 18 -16.03 -1.36 -2.80
C SER A 18 -16.67 -0.40 -3.82
N ILE A 19 -16.70 -0.78 -5.10
CA ILE A 19 -17.38 -0.01 -6.14
C ILE A 19 -18.89 0.04 -5.88
N VAL A 20 -19.51 -1.09 -5.50
CA VAL A 20 -20.94 -1.14 -5.18
C VAL A 20 -21.27 -0.25 -3.97
N LEU A 21 -20.50 -0.34 -2.89
CA LEU A 21 -20.67 0.51 -1.70
C LEU A 21 -20.54 1.99 -2.03
N LYS A 22 -19.61 2.35 -2.93
CA LYS A 22 -19.45 3.72 -3.43
C LYS A 22 -20.69 4.18 -4.22
N LEU A 23 -21.25 3.34 -5.10
CA LEU A 23 -22.44 3.67 -5.87
C LEU A 23 -23.67 3.90 -4.99
N PHE A 24 -23.77 3.20 -3.85
CA PHE A 24 -24.83 3.41 -2.86
C PHE A 24 -24.58 4.59 -1.91
N GLY A 25 -23.46 5.32 -2.06
CA GLY A 25 -23.11 6.44 -1.20
C GLY A 25 -22.74 6.05 0.23
N VAL A 26 -22.43 4.76 0.47
CA VAL A 26 -22.02 4.27 1.80
C VAL A 26 -20.58 4.66 2.10
N ILE A 27 -19.73 4.74 1.07
CA ILE A 27 -18.32 5.12 1.20
C ILE A 27 -17.94 6.20 0.17
N GLU A 28 -17.21 7.22 0.60
CA GLU A 28 -16.59 8.22 -0.29
C GLU A 28 -15.15 7.82 -0.58
N VAL A 29 -14.95 7.02 -1.63
CA VAL A 29 -13.63 6.55 -2.06
C VAL A 29 -13.32 7.05 -3.46
N SER A 30 -12.16 7.69 -3.65
CA SER A 30 -11.75 8.20 -4.95
C SER A 30 -11.33 7.05 -5.90
N GLY A 31 -11.28 7.33 -7.21
CA GLY A 31 -10.81 6.32 -8.18
C GLY A 31 -9.34 5.96 -7.98
N SER A 32 -8.50 6.96 -7.66
CA SER A 32 -7.09 6.77 -7.33
C SER A 32 -6.91 5.91 -6.07
N GLU A 33 -7.77 6.08 -5.08
CA GLU A 33 -7.75 5.30 -3.85
C GLU A 33 -8.07 3.82 -4.09
N LEU A 34 -9.11 3.52 -4.88
CA LEU A 34 -9.44 2.14 -5.27
C LEU A 34 -8.29 1.46 -6.04
N LEU A 35 -7.68 2.20 -6.97
CA LEU A 35 -6.53 1.73 -7.73
C LEU A 35 -5.31 1.51 -6.80
N GLY A 36 -5.13 2.40 -5.82
CA GLY A 36 -4.16 2.26 -4.74
C GLY A 36 -4.33 0.95 -3.99
N TYR A 37 -5.55 0.63 -3.53
CA TYR A 37 -5.83 -0.65 -2.87
C TYR A 37 -5.54 -1.86 -3.77
N ALA A 38 -5.94 -1.81 -5.04
CA ALA A 38 -5.66 -2.88 -5.99
C ALA A 38 -4.14 -3.13 -6.12
N PHE A 39 -3.37 -2.05 -6.24
CA PHE A 39 -1.90 -2.09 -6.35
C PHE A 39 -1.22 -2.57 -5.06
N ILE A 40 -1.70 -2.15 -3.89
CA ILE A 40 -1.21 -2.63 -2.59
C ILE A 40 -1.38 -4.15 -2.49
N PHE A 41 -2.60 -4.65 -2.68
CA PHE A 41 -2.89 -6.07 -2.54
C PHE A 41 -2.18 -6.93 -3.59
N TYR A 42 -2.17 -6.48 -4.85
CA TYR A 42 -1.50 -7.21 -5.92
C TYR A 42 0.03 -7.19 -5.73
N GLY A 43 0.59 -6.02 -5.40
CA GLY A 43 2.01 -5.83 -5.17
C GLY A 43 2.54 -6.67 -4.01
N ILE A 44 1.89 -6.63 -2.85
CA ILE A 44 2.32 -7.41 -1.67
C ILE A 44 2.25 -8.92 -1.93
N THR A 45 1.23 -9.37 -2.68
CA THR A 45 1.09 -10.77 -3.09
C THR A 45 2.27 -11.20 -3.98
N MET A 46 2.63 -10.38 -4.98
CA MET A 46 3.79 -10.66 -5.84
C MET A 46 5.09 -10.67 -5.04
N VAL A 47 5.29 -9.69 -4.15
CA VAL A 47 6.47 -9.66 -3.26
C VAL A 47 6.57 -10.94 -2.45
N TYR A 48 5.49 -11.35 -1.77
CA TYR A 48 5.47 -12.54 -0.93
C TYR A 48 5.84 -13.82 -1.71
N ILE A 49 5.26 -13.99 -2.90
CA ILE A 49 5.49 -15.19 -3.73
C ILE A 49 6.91 -15.20 -4.29
N SER A 50 7.40 -14.06 -4.75
CA SER A 50 8.68 -13.96 -5.45
C SER A 50 9.88 -13.88 -4.52
N PHE A 51 9.68 -13.43 -3.29
CA PHE A 51 10.72 -13.42 -2.26
C PHE A 51 11.21 -14.85 -1.96
N SER A 52 10.30 -15.81 -1.82
CA SER A 52 10.66 -17.22 -1.58
C SER A 52 11.23 -17.93 -2.81
N LYS A 53 10.81 -17.53 -4.02
CA LYS A 53 11.19 -18.18 -5.29
C LYS A 53 12.43 -17.59 -5.96
N ASN A 54 13.09 -16.62 -5.33
CA ASN A 54 14.26 -15.92 -5.84
C ASN A 54 14.07 -15.37 -7.29
N GLN A 55 12.92 -14.74 -7.53
CA GLN A 55 12.55 -14.16 -8.83
C GLN A 55 12.73 -12.64 -8.81
N PRO A 56 13.94 -12.10 -9.11
CA PRO A 56 14.27 -10.71 -8.85
C PRO A 56 13.39 -9.74 -9.66
N ALA A 57 13.11 -10.04 -10.93
CA ALA A 57 12.28 -9.17 -11.75
C ALA A 57 10.86 -9.01 -11.17
N ILE A 58 10.24 -10.11 -10.75
CA ILE A 58 8.89 -10.09 -10.20
C ILE A 58 8.89 -9.44 -8.80
N LEU A 59 9.96 -9.64 -8.01
CA LEU A 59 10.13 -8.94 -6.74
C LEU A 59 10.18 -7.42 -6.94
N PHE A 60 10.95 -6.94 -7.93
CA PHE A 60 11.05 -5.52 -8.25
C PHE A 60 9.72 -4.91 -8.71
N PHE A 61 9.00 -5.57 -9.63
CA PHE A 61 7.70 -5.08 -10.07
C PHE A 61 6.64 -5.18 -8.97
N GLY A 62 6.67 -6.25 -8.17
CA GLY A 62 5.79 -6.41 -7.01
C GLY A 62 5.97 -5.31 -5.98
N SER A 63 7.22 -5.00 -5.60
CA SER A 63 7.51 -3.91 -4.67
C SER A 63 7.17 -2.55 -5.28
N SER A 64 7.38 -2.36 -6.58
CA SER A 64 6.96 -1.15 -7.29
C SER A 64 5.44 -0.95 -7.21
N PHE A 65 4.65 -1.96 -7.58
CA PHE A 65 3.19 -1.89 -7.47
C PHE A 65 2.74 -1.64 -6.04
N PHE A 66 3.31 -2.33 -5.07
CA PHE A 66 2.97 -2.13 -3.66
C PHE A 66 3.22 -0.68 -3.21
N LEU A 67 4.40 -0.14 -3.49
CA LEU A 67 4.78 1.21 -3.07
C LEU A 67 4.03 2.29 -3.84
N THR A 68 3.78 2.10 -5.14
CA THR A 68 2.90 3.00 -5.92
C THR A 68 1.48 2.97 -5.39
N GLY A 69 0.98 1.79 -5.00
CA GLY A 69 -0.34 1.67 -4.38
C GLY A 69 -0.43 2.43 -3.05
N LEU A 70 0.62 2.34 -2.21
CA LEU A 70 0.73 3.15 -0.99
C LEU A 70 0.76 4.65 -1.30
N LEU A 71 1.51 5.09 -2.30
CA LEU A 71 1.55 6.50 -2.71
C LEU A 71 0.16 7.01 -3.11
N LEU A 72 -0.58 6.25 -3.93
CA LEU A 72 -1.94 6.62 -4.34
C LEU A 72 -2.90 6.67 -3.16
N PHE A 73 -2.78 5.74 -2.21
CA PHE A 73 -3.56 5.75 -0.98
C PHE A 73 -3.26 7.00 -0.14
N LEU A 74 -1.98 7.35 0.02
CA LEU A 74 -1.57 8.53 0.78
C LEU A 74 -2.10 9.80 0.13
N ILE A 75 -1.85 10.03 -1.16
CA ILE A 75 -2.33 11.22 -1.89
C ILE A 75 -3.87 11.35 -1.85
N SER A 76 -4.59 10.23 -1.78
CA SER A 76 -6.06 10.26 -1.75
C SER A 76 -6.67 10.48 -0.36
N ASN A 77 -5.89 10.37 0.72
CA ASN A 77 -6.40 10.41 2.10
C ASN A 77 -5.68 11.39 3.03
N PHE A 78 -4.51 11.88 2.65
CA PHE A 78 -3.76 12.88 3.40
C PHE A 78 -3.86 14.21 2.70
N GLU A 79 -3.98 15.28 3.48
CA GLU A 79 -3.96 16.64 2.97
C GLU A 79 -2.51 17.09 2.81
N PHE A 80 -2.06 17.17 1.55
CA PHE A 80 -0.77 17.74 1.20
C PHE A 80 -0.95 19.12 0.59
N SER A 81 -0.03 20.05 0.90
CA SER A 81 -0.04 21.40 0.34
C SER A 81 0.11 21.41 -1.18
N ASN A 82 0.87 20.44 -1.72
CA ASN A 82 1.07 20.25 -3.16
C ASN A 82 1.43 18.79 -3.48
N ASP A 83 0.48 18.04 -4.06
CA ASP A 83 0.66 16.63 -4.40
C ASP A 83 1.81 16.39 -5.41
N TYR A 84 2.09 17.37 -6.28
CA TYR A 84 3.13 17.23 -7.30
C TYR A 84 4.54 17.21 -6.70
N GLU A 85 4.72 17.87 -5.56
CA GLU A 85 6.01 17.94 -4.86
C GLU A 85 6.37 16.58 -4.23
N LEU A 86 5.40 15.69 -4.03
CA LEU A 86 5.62 14.34 -3.52
C LEU A 86 6.09 13.34 -4.58
N ILE A 87 5.88 13.63 -5.86
CA ILE A 87 6.16 12.66 -6.94
C ILE A 87 7.65 12.33 -6.97
N PHE A 88 8.53 13.34 -6.95
CA PHE A 88 9.97 13.14 -7.01
C PHE A 88 10.55 12.36 -5.81
N PRO A 89 10.30 12.76 -4.54
CA PRO A 89 10.76 11.97 -3.41
C PRO A 89 10.13 10.58 -3.38
N ALA A 90 8.87 10.41 -3.79
CA ALA A 90 8.26 9.09 -3.87
C ALA A 90 8.95 8.18 -4.90
N VAL A 91 9.29 8.67 -6.08
CA VAL A 91 10.03 7.90 -7.09
C VAL A 91 11.42 7.48 -6.56
N LEU A 92 12.13 8.39 -5.91
CA LEU A 92 13.42 8.07 -5.26
C LEU A 92 13.27 6.98 -4.19
N LEU A 93 12.23 7.09 -3.36
CA LEU A 93 11.94 6.14 -2.30
C LEU A 93 11.54 4.77 -2.87
N ILE A 94 10.71 4.73 -3.91
CA ILE A 94 10.32 3.51 -4.62
C ILE A 94 11.56 2.82 -5.20
N LEU A 95 12.39 3.54 -5.95
CA LEU A 95 13.63 2.99 -6.51
C LEU A 95 14.58 2.51 -5.42
N GLY A 96 14.76 3.30 -4.37
CA GLY A 96 15.60 2.97 -3.23
C GLY A 96 15.17 1.67 -2.56
N ILE A 97 13.89 1.53 -2.21
CA ILE A 97 13.35 0.32 -1.59
C ILE A 97 13.37 -0.87 -2.55
N ASN A 98 13.07 -0.67 -3.83
CA ASN A 98 13.15 -1.74 -4.82
C ASN A 98 14.57 -2.32 -4.92
N PHE A 99 15.59 -1.46 -4.98
CA PHE A 99 16.98 -1.89 -4.97
C PHE A 99 17.37 -2.53 -3.64
N LEU A 100 16.82 -2.04 -2.51
CA LEU A 100 17.00 -2.66 -1.22
C LEU A 100 16.49 -4.10 -1.26
N MET A 101 15.24 -4.31 -1.65
CA MET A 101 14.58 -5.62 -1.72
C MET A 101 15.32 -6.59 -2.66
N LEU A 102 15.81 -6.10 -3.80
CA LEU A 102 16.57 -6.92 -4.75
C LEU A 102 17.91 -7.41 -4.21
N TYR A 103 18.60 -6.59 -3.43
CA TYR A 103 19.99 -6.84 -3.04
C TYR A 103 20.18 -7.09 -1.55
N PHE A 104 19.10 -7.08 -0.76
CA PHE A 104 19.13 -7.29 0.69
C PHE A 104 19.85 -8.59 1.07
N HIS A 105 19.58 -9.68 0.35
CA HIS A 105 20.18 -10.99 0.62
C HIS A 105 21.51 -11.22 -0.12
N ASN A 106 21.93 -10.31 -1.00
CA ASN A 106 23.10 -10.50 -1.86
C ASN A 106 24.29 -9.64 -1.42
N THR A 107 25.07 -10.16 -0.48
CA THR A 107 26.25 -9.52 0.10
C THR A 107 27.38 -9.25 -0.89
N THR A 108 27.35 -9.85 -2.09
CA THR A 108 28.35 -9.60 -3.15
C THR A 108 28.12 -8.28 -3.88
N LYS A 109 26.89 -7.75 -3.85
CA LYS A 109 26.47 -6.55 -4.60
C LYS A 109 26.34 -5.30 -3.72
N LYS A 110 27.29 -5.10 -2.80
CA LYS A 110 27.29 -3.97 -1.84
C LYS A 110 27.13 -2.59 -2.47
N LYS A 111 27.63 -2.39 -3.70
CA LYS A 111 27.49 -1.11 -4.43
C LYS A 111 26.01 -0.75 -4.68
N PHE A 112 25.17 -1.72 -5.01
CA PHE A 112 23.74 -1.47 -5.24
C PHE A 112 22.97 -1.24 -3.94
N LEU A 113 23.38 -1.88 -2.85
CA LEU A 113 22.88 -1.56 -1.51
C LEU A 113 23.22 -0.12 -1.09
N ALA A 114 24.43 0.34 -1.40
CA ALA A 114 24.81 1.74 -1.15
C ALA A 114 23.92 2.71 -1.95
N ILE A 115 23.71 2.45 -3.24
CA ILE A 115 22.81 3.25 -4.10
C ILE A 115 21.38 3.30 -3.53
N SER A 116 20.87 2.15 -3.08
CA SER A 116 19.56 2.04 -2.44
C SER A 116 19.46 2.94 -1.20
N ILE A 117 20.42 2.83 -0.28
CA ILE A 117 20.45 3.62 0.95
C ILE A 117 20.56 5.11 0.62
N THR A 118 21.43 5.49 -0.32
CA THR A 118 21.55 6.90 -0.73
C THR A 118 20.26 7.42 -1.34
N ALA A 119 19.56 6.63 -2.17
CA ALA A 119 18.29 7.04 -2.77
C ALA A 119 17.20 7.23 -1.71
N ILE A 120 17.12 6.33 -0.71
CA ILE A 120 16.18 6.45 0.41
C ILE A 120 16.50 7.70 1.24
N LEU A 121 17.77 7.92 1.59
CA LEU A 121 18.18 9.10 2.34
C LEU A 121 17.91 10.40 1.57
N SER A 122 18.20 10.44 0.27
CA SER A 122 17.87 11.58 -0.58
C SER A 122 16.36 11.85 -0.62
N ALA A 123 15.52 10.81 -0.73
CA ALA A 123 14.08 10.98 -0.68
C ALA A 123 13.63 11.61 0.65
N VAL A 124 14.15 11.12 1.78
CA VAL A 124 13.83 11.66 3.12
C VAL A 124 14.27 13.12 3.25
N VAL A 125 15.48 13.45 2.81
CA VAL A 125 15.99 14.84 2.83
C VAL A 125 15.08 15.75 2.00
N VAL A 126 14.68 15.32 0.81
CA VAL A 126 13.78 16.10 -0.06
C VAL A 126 12.43 16.31 0.63
N ILE A 127 11.83 15.29 1.24
CA ILE A 127 10.56 15.41 1.96
C ILE A 127 10.67 16.44 3.10
N ILE A 128 11.77 16.43 3.85
CA ILE A 128 12.00 17.38 4.94
C ILE A 128 12.15 18.81 4.41
N LEU A 129 12.83 18.99 3.27
CA LEU A 129 13.06 20.32 2.68
C LEU A 129 11.80 20.94 2.09
N ILE A 130 10.88 20.11 1.59
CA ILE A 130 9.62 20.55 1.00
C ILE A 130 8.62 20.99 2.09
N ASP A 131 8.79 20.52 3.34
CA ASP A 131 7.89 20.82 4.48
C ASP A 131 6.41 20.48 4.21
N THR A 132 6.16 19.57 3.26
CA THR A 132 4.80 19.12 2.89
C THR A 132 4.08 18.36 4.00
N ILE A 133 4.78 17.88 5.03
CA ILE A 133 4.22 17.02 6.07
C ILE A 133 4.59 17.58 7.45
N THR A 134 3.67 18.33 8.04
CA THR A 134 3.78 18.73 9.45
C THR A 134 3.21 17.63 10.36
N PHE A 135 3.71 17.56 11.60
CA PHE A 135 3.18 16.61 12.59
C PHE A 135 1.68 16.80 12.83
N GLU A 136 1.21 18.05 12.83
CA GLU A 136 -0.20 18.38 13.02
C GLU A 136 -1.07 17.82 11.89
N ASN A 137 -0.70 18.06 10.63
CA ASN A 137 -1.43 17.56 9.47
C ASN A 137 -1.46 16.02 9.42
N PHE A 138 -0.38 15.38 9.88
CA PHE A 138 -0.31 13.92 9.97
C PHE A 138 -1.34 13.36 10.96
N PHE A 139 -1.45 13.91 12.17
CA PHE A 139 -2.43 13.46 13.16
C PHE A 139 -3.87 13.73 12.74
N ILE A 140 -4.13 14.91 12.15
CA ILE A 140 -5.45 15.25 11.61
C ILE A 140 -5.85 14.26 10.51
N SER A 141 -4.93 13.97 9.58
CA SER A 141 -5.19 13.01 8.50
C SER A 141 -5.47 11.60 9.01
N ILE A 142 -4.71 11.12 10.01
CA ILE A 142 -4.98 9.80 10.64
C ILE A 142 -6.36 9.78 11.28
N GLN A 143 -6.74 10.84 11.99
CA GLN A 143 -8.05 10.93 12.61
C GLN A 143 -9.16 10.92 11.56
N ASN A 144 -8.99 11.66 10.47
CA ASN A 144 -9.95 11.68 9.36
C ASN A 144 -10.09 10.31 8.70
N ILE A 145 -8.98 9.60 8.48
CA ILE A 145 -8.99 8.22 7.97
C ILE A 145 -9.73 7.29 8.95
N ALA A 146 -9.47 7.39 10.25
CA ALA A 146 -10.15 6.57 11.25
C ALA A 146 -11.67 6.83 11.26
N LEU A 147 -12.09 8.09 11.17
CA LEU A 147 -13.50 8.49 11.09
C LEU A 147 -14.17 8.13 9.75
N LYS A 148 -13.40 8.06 8.67
CA LYS A 148 -13.89 7.60 7.36
C LYS A 148 -14.12 6.09 7.35
N TYR A 149 -13.25 5.32 8.01
CA TYR A 149 -13.19 3.86 7.88
C TYR A 149 -13.73 3.04 9.06
N TRP A 150 -14.08 3.66 10.20
CA TRP A 150 -14.67 2.93 11.34
C TRP A 150 -15.95 2.11 11.01
N PRO A 151 -16.86 2.50 10.09
CA PRO A 151 -18.04 1.70 9.82
C PRO A 151 -17.67 0.35 9.20
N ILE A 152 -16.63 0.31 8.37
CA ILE A 152 -16.12 -0.92 7.76
C ILE A 152 -15.59 -1.86 8.85
N VAL A 153 -14.85 -1.32 9.82
CA VAL A 153 -14.32 -2.09 10.95
C VAL A 153 -15.46 -2.68 11.79
N LEU A 154 -16.54 -1.92 12.04
CA LEU A 154 -17.70 -2.43 12.76
C LEU A 154 -18.45 -3.54 12.00
N ILE A 155 -18.61 -3.40 10.68
CA ILE A 155 -19.23 -4.44 9.86
C ILE A 155 -18.39 -5.72 9.92
N ALA A 156 -17.07 -5.60 9.75
CA ALA A 156 -16.15 -6.74 9.85
C ALA A 156 -16.20 -7.41 11.23
N ALA A 157 -16.18 -6.61 12.30
CA ALA A 157 -16.29 -7.12 13.67
C ALA A 157 -17.63 -7.83 13.91
N GLY A 158 -18.73 -7.26 13.44
CA GLY A 158 -20.06 -7.87 13.51
C GLY A 158 -20.12 -9.23 12.81
N LEU A 159 -19.57 -9.33 11.60
CA LEU A 159 -19.50 -10.58 10.84
C LEU A 159 -18.64 -11.63 11.56
N LEU A 160 -17.48 -11.25 12.10
CA LEU A 160 -16.60 -12.16 12.85
C LEU A 160 -17.28 -12.70 14.11
N ILE A 161 -17.98 -11.84 14.84
CA ILE A 161 -18.77 -12.26 16.01
C ILE A 161 -19.84 -13.26 15.58
N LEU A 162 -20.60 -12.96 14.52
CA LEU A 162 -21.67 -13.81 14.02
C LEU A 162 -21.17 -15.20 13.60
N LEU A 163 -20.05 -15.23 12.86
CA LEU A 163 -19.35 -16.47 12.48
C LEU A 163 -18.87 -17.26 13.70
N SER A 164 -18.33 -16.58 14.72
CA SER A 164 -17.87 -17.24 15.94
C SER A 164 -19.02 -17.87 16.73
N PHE A 165 -20.20 -17.25 16.73
CA PHE A 165 -21.40 -17.80 17.37
C PHE A 165 -21.95 -19.02 16.65
N GLU A 166 -21.89 -19.01 15.31
CA GLU A 166 -22.34 -20.15 14.49
C GLU A 166 -21.40 -21.35 14.64
N PHE A 167 -20.09 -21.13 14.73
CA PHE A 167 -19.10 -22.18 15.00
C PHE A 167 -19.25 -22.80 16.39
N LYS A 168 -19.70 -22.03 17.39
CA LYS A 168 -19.92 -22.50 18.77
C LYS A 168 -21.24 -23.27 18.95
N ARG A 169 -22.14 -23.25 17.96
CA ARG A 169 -23.43 -23.98 17.97
C ARG A 169 -23.38 -25.35 17.27
N LYS A 170 -22.31 -25.66 16.54
CA LYS A 170 -22.00 -27.01 16.03
C LYS A 170 -21.13 -27.77 17.02
#